data_AF-A0A356ZV81-F1
#
_entry.id   AF-A0A356ZV81-F1
#
_cell.length_a   1.000
_cell.length_b   1.000
_cell.length_c   1.000
_cell.angle_alpha   90.00
_cell.angle_beta   90.00
_cell.angle_gamma   90.00
#
_symmetry.space_group_name_H-M   'P 1'
#
loop_
_entity.id
_entity.type
_entity.pdbx_description
1 polymer ?
#
loop_
_entity_poly.entity_id
_entity_poly.type
_entity_poly.pdbx_seq_one_letter_code
_entity_poly.pdbx_strand_id
1 'polypeptide(L)'
;MLQTTECGRCRILSVTKGMWSLMNPSPKRVLQWEDNVCYVCRRDSRISEGFPISFWGDAEGVYACWMAPAWSINQQGFVHPGVIASIVDDAMGHAIYHSTKLACMTAEIAIHHHGAIFPDHPVQIQGWAQVRNRRVIQAHARIVTATGTIAVNASGKFVPAPSHMQPPSPSAYF
;
A
#
# COMPACT_ATOMS: atom_id res chain seq x y z
N MET A 1 21.80 18.71 1.27
CA MET A 1 20.85 18.93 2.38
C MET A 1 19.52 18.34 1.94
N LEU A 2 19.25 17.08 2.28
CA LEU A 2 18.04 16.38 1.85
C LEU A 2 16.89 16.82 2.78
N GLN A 3 16.00 17.67 2.29
CA GLN A 3 14.78 18.02 3.00
C GLN A 3 13.84 16.81 2.97
N THR A 4 13.73 16.11 4.09
CA THR A 4 12.72 15.05 4.28
C THR A 4 11.35 15.70 4.33
N THR A 5 10.58 15.61 3.24
CA THR A 5 9.17 15.99 3.24
C THR A 5 8.40 14.89 3.98
N GLU A 6 8.03 15.18 5.23
CA GLU A 6 7.30 14.26 6.09
C GLU A 6 5.93 13.94 5.50
N CYS A 7 5.60 12.65 5.44
CA CYS A 7 4.25 12.20 5.12
C CYS A 7 3.40 12.35 6.40
N GLY A 8 2.49 13.33 6.48
CA GLY A 8 1.80 13.71 7.74
C GLY A 8 1.15 12.56 8.55
N ARG A 9 0.82 11.42 7.92
CA ARG A 9 0.32 10.20 8.59
C ARG A 9 1.39 9.15 8.88
N CYS A 10 2.44 9.08 8.05
CA CYS A 10 3.66 8.34 8.37
C CYS A 10 4.75 9.34 8.75
N ARG A 11 4.93 9.61 10.04
CA ARG A 11 6.13 10.29 10.58
C ARG A 11 7.46 9.55 10.28
N ILE A 12 7.46 8.61 9.34
CA ILE A 12 8.47 7.59 9.05
C ILE A 12 9.59 8.15 8.15
N LEU A 13 9.36 9.23 7.40
CA LEU A 13 10.39 9.78 6.50
C LEU A 13 11.40 10.71 7.20
N SER A 14 11.23 11.06 8.48
CA SER A 14 12.13 11.96 9.21
C SER A 14 12.90 11.33 10.38
N VAL A 15 12.72 10.03 10.67
CA VAL A 15 13.34 9.44 11.86
C VAL A 15 14.72 8.87 11.53
N THR A 16 15.78 9.65 11.79
CA THR A 16 17.13 9.11 11.98
C THR A 16 17.07 7.96 12.99
N LYS A 17 17.78 6.86 12.70
CA LYS A 17 17.86 5.53 13.34
C LYS A 17 17.69 5.38 14.88
N GLY A 18 17.60 6.44 15.69
CA GLY A 18 17.67 6.39 17.16
C GLY A 18 16.40 6.69 17.97
N MET A 19 15.25 7.04 17.38
CA MET A 19 14.13 7.60 18.15
C MET A 19 12.81 6.81 18.07
N TRP A 20 12.89 5.48 18.02
CA TRP A 20 11.73 4.57 17.96
C TRP A 20 11.07 4.30 19.33
N SER A 21 11.60 4.82 20.44
CA SER A 21 11.23 4.33 21.77
C SER A 21 10.13 5.11 22.51
N LEU A 22 9.59 6.21 21.97
CA LEU A 22 8.69 7.08 22.72
C LEU A 22 7.49 7.51 21.87
N MET A 23 6.46 6.65 21.78
CA MET A 23 5.02 6.99 21.67
C MET A 23 4.21 5.82 21.07
N ASN A 24 3.50 5.06 21.93
CA ASN A 24 2.42 4.10 21.62
C ASN A 24 2.77 2.96 20.63
N PRO A 25 2.03 1.83 20.61
CA PRO A 25 2.50 0.63 19.91
C PRO A 25 2.64 0.96 18.43
N SER A 26 3.85 0.75 17.90
CA SER A 26 4.17 0.91 16.48
C SER A 26 3.01 0.33 15.66
N PRO A 27 2.41 1.09 14.73
CA PRO A 27 1.27 0.58 13.97
C PRO A 27 1.64 -0.78 13.37
N LYS A 28 0.81 -1.79 13.63
CA LYS A 28 1.08 -3.14 13.15
C LYS A 28 0.95 -3.16 11.64
N ARG A 29 1.96 -3.67 10.93
CA ARG A 29 1.90 -3.87 9.48
C ARG A 29 0.75 -4.82 9.13
N VAL A 30 0.02 -4.48 8.08
CA VAL A 30 -1.13 -5.25 7.57
C VAL A 30 -0.62 -6.29 6.59
N LEU A 31 -1.04 -7.55 6.75
CA LEU A 31 -0.57 -8.74 6.01
C LEU A 31 0.93 -9.00 6.16
N GLN A 32 1.27 -10.06 6.88
CA GLN A 32 2.65 -10.52 7.01
C GLN A 32 2.68 -12.03 6.73
N TRP A 33 2.83 -12.40 5.47
CA TRP A 33 3.26 -13.76 5.12
C TRP A 33 4.77 -13.86 5.31
N GLU A 34 5.23 -14.86 6.05
CA GLU A 34 6.66 -15.07 6.36
C GLU A 34 7.50 -15.23 5.08
N ASP A 35 6.94 -15.87 4.04
CA ASP A 35 7.56 -16.05 2.72
C ASP A 35 6.94 -15.15 1.64
N ASN A 36 6.50 -13.94 1.98
CA ASN A 36 5.93 -13.00 1.00
C ASN A 36 6.99 -12.51 0.01
N VAL A 37 6.96 -13.06 -1.22
CA VAL A 37 7.79 -12.65 -2.35
C VAL A 37 7.11 -11.62 -3.27
N CYS A 38 5.98 -11.02 -2.85
CA CYS A 38 5.21 -10.08 -3.65
C CYS A 38 6.07 -8.95 -4.22
N TYR A 39 5.88 -8.68 -5.51
CA TYR A 39 6.56 -7.62 -6.24
C TYR A 39 6.35 -6.22 -5.62
N VAL A 40 5.22 -6.01 -4.94
CA VAL A 40 4.79 -4.72 -4.36
C VAL A 40 4.96 -4.65 -2.85
N CYS A 41 4.64 -5.69 -2.07
CA CYS A 41 4.65 -5.61 -0.59
C CYS A 41 5.54 -6.65 0.11
N ARG A 42 6.49 -7.28 -0.59
CA ARG A 42 7.41 -8.22 0.06
C ARG A 42 8.14 -7.59 1.24
N ARG A 43 8.51 -8.44 2.19
CA ARG A 43 9.38 -8.08 3.32
C ARG A 43 10.84 -8.44 3.07
N ASP A 44 11.10 -9.46 2.25
CA ASP A 44 12.43 -10.00 2.07
C ASP A 44 13.34 -9.01 1.32
N SER A 45 14.31 -8.45 2.04
CA SER A 45 15.31 -7.53 1.51
C SER A 45 16.41 -8.22 0.70
N ARG A 46 16.43 -9.55 0.65
CA ARG A 46 17.36 -10.33 -0.19
C ARG A 46 16.97 -10.29 -1.67
N ILE A 47 15.71 -9.99 -1.98
CA ILE A 47 15.19 -9.84 -3.34
C ILE A 47 15.25 -8.35 -3.71
N SER A 48 15.94 -8.04 -4.81
CA SER A 48 16.21 -6.66 -5.25
C SER A 48 15.17 -6.11 -6.23
N GLU A 49 14.41 -6.99 -6.86
CA GLU A 49 13.47 -6.73 -7.94
C GLU A 49 12.12 -6.21 -7.41
N GLY A 50 11.53 -5.18 -8.03
CA GLY A 50 10.24 -4.62 -7.59
C GLY A 50 10.37 -3.53 -6.55
N PHE A 51 9.25 -3.11 -5.94
CA PHE A 51 9.17 -1.92 -5.10
C PHE A 51 8.46 -2.23 -3.78
N PRO A 52 9.18 -2.80 -2.78
CA PRO A 52 8.55 -3.23 -1.53
C PRO A 52 8.00 -2.05 -0.73
N ILE A 53 6.68 -1.99 -0.59
CA ILE A 53 5.91 -1.02 0.18
C ILE A 53 5.37 -1.72 1.42
N SER A 54 5.60 -1.11 2.58
CA SER A 54 4.96 -1.54 3.83
C SER A 54 3.65 -0.79 4.02
N PHE A 55 2.56 -1.52 4.25
CA PHE A 55 1.26 -0.96 4.61
C PHE A 55 0.98 -1.07 6.11
N TRP A 56 0.44 -0.01 6.68
CA TRP A 56 -0.03 0.08 8.06
C TRP A 56 -1.53 0.26 8.08
N GLY A 57 -2.19 -0.20 9.15
CA GLY A 57 -3.64 -0.17 9.29
C GLY A 57 -4.09 0.68 10.46
N ASP A 58 -5.22 1.35 10.30
CA ASP A 58 -5.96 2.05 11.36
C ASP A 58 -7.48 1.96 11.14
N ALA A 59 -8.27 2.72 11.90
CA ALA A 59 -9.73 2.70 11.81
C ALA A 59 -10.28 3.13 10.44
N GLU A 60 -9.53 3.89 9.64
CA GLU A 60 -9.96 4.38 8.32
C GLU A 60 -9.58 3.44 7.18
N GLY A 61 -8.68 2.48 7.42
CA GLY A 61 -8.22 1.54 6.40
C GLY A 61 -6.73 1.28 6.52
N VAL A 62 -6.04 1.35 5.39
CA VAL A 62 -4.58 1.20 5.30
C VAL A 62 -3.92 2.39 4.68
N TYR A 63 -2.66 2.59 5.02
CA TYR A 63 -1.83 3.64 4.44
C TYR A 63 -0.38 3.19 4.30
N ALA A 64 0.32 3.83 3.38
CA ALA A 64 1.76 3.72 3.20
C ALA A 64 2.32 5.05 2.72
N CYS A 65 3.64 5.24 2.81
CA CYS A 65 4.31 6.33 2.11
C CYS A 65 5.42 5.75 1.25
N TRP A 66 5.53 6.31 0.07
CA TRP A 66 6.37 5.76 -0.98
C TRP A 66 7.06 6.90 -1.70
N MET A 67 8.31 6.65 -2.08
CA MET A 67 9.09 7.53 -2.93
C MET A 67 9.48 6.71 -4.14
N ALA A 68 9.14 7.21 -5.32
CA ALA A 68 9.35 6.48 -6.55
C ALA A 68 10.85 6.31 -6.84
N PRO A 69 11.33 5.08 -7.08
CA PRO A 69 12.71 4.88 -7.51
C PRO A 69 12.88 5.35 -8.96
N ALA A 70 14.07 5.81 -9.32
CA ALA A 70 14.36 6.38 -10.63
C ALA A 70 14.03 5.45 -11.81
N TRP A 71 14.15 4.12 -11.63
CA TRP A 71 13.84 3.14 -12.67
C TRP A 71 12.34 2.92 -12.91
N SER A 72 11.45 3.47 -12.06
CA SER A 72 9.99 3.29 -12.18
C SER A 72 9.31 4.27 -13.16
N ILE A 73 10.07 5.15 -13.80
CA ILE A 73 9.56 6.20 -14.69
C ILE A 73 9.29 5.71 -16.12
N ASN A 74 8.43 6.42 -16.83
CA ASN A 74 8.27 6.31 -18.27
C ASN A 74 9.23 7.26 -19.02
N GLN A 75 9.14 7.27 -20.35
CA GLN A 75 9.92 8.13 -21.24
C GLN A 75 9.72 9.65 -20.98
N GLN A 76 8.61 10.03 -20.35
CA GLN A 76 8.26 11.40 -20.00
C GLN A 76 8.71 11.80 -18.59
N GLY A 77 9.42 10.93 -17.87
CA GLY A 77 10.04 11.24 -16.59
C GLY A 77 9.14 11.10 -15.35
N PHE A 78 7.90 10.62 -15.51
CA PHE A 78 7.00 10.35 -14.38
C PHE A 78 6.76 8.84 -14.22
N VAL A 79 6.35 8.42 -13.03
CA VAL A 79 6.13 7.00 -12.71
C VAL A 79 5.20 6.35 -13.72
N HIS A 80 5.61 5.21 -14.26
CA HIS A 80 4.84 4.46 -15.23
C HIS A 80 3.46 4.09 -14.65
N PRO A 81 2.34 4.33 -15.37
CA PRO A 81 0.99 4.04 -14.86
C PRO A 81 0.79 2.58 -14.40
N GLY A 82 1.51 1.63 -15.01
CA GLY A 82 1.52 0.22 -14.57
C GLY A 82 2.09 0.02 -13.17
N VAL A 83 3.13 0.77 -12.77
CA VAL A 83 3.66 0.73 -11.39
C VAL A 83 2.61 1.27 -10.42
N ILE A 84 1.99 2.39 -10.78
CA ILE A 84 0.89 2.97 -9.99
C ILE A 84 -0.27 1.99 -9.84
N ALA A 85 -0.66 1.30 -10.91
CA ALA A 85 -1.73 0.31 -10.89
C ALA A 85 -1.43 -0.81 -9.89
N SER A 86 -0.21 -1.36 -9.89
CA SER A 86 0.20 -2.38 -8.92
C SER A 86 0.14 -1.86 -7.47
N ILE A 87 0.55 -0.61 -7.24
CA ILE A 87 0.53 -0.01 -5.89
C ILE A 87 -0.90 0.16 -5.36
N VAL A 88 -1.82 0.69 -6.18
CA VAL A 88 -3.20 0.92 -5.73
C VAL A 88 -3.99 -0.39 -5.60
N ASP A 89 -3.67 -1.39 -6.43
CA ASP A 89 -4.22 -2.75 -6.32
C ASP A 89 -3.85 -3.38 -4.97
N ASP A 90 -2.56 -3.34 -4.62
CA ASP A 90 -2.06 -3.91 -3.37
C ASP A 90 -2.59 -3.13 -2.15
N ALA A 91 -2.69 -1.80 -2.23
CA ALA A 91 -3.33 -0.99 -1.19
C ALA A 91 -4.79 -1.42 -0.92
N MET A 92 -5.56 -1.70 -1.98
CA MET A 92 -6.93 -2.19 -1.85
C MET A 92 -6.98 -3.62 -1.29
N GLY A 93 -6.10 -4.52 -1.73
CA GLY A 93 -5.98 -5.87 -1.18
C GLY A 93 -5.66 -5.86 0.32
N HIS A 94 -4.68 -5.03 0.73
CA HIS A 94 -4.36 -4.81 2.13
C HIS A 94 -5.54 -4.22 2.92
N ALA A 95 -6.30 -3.29 2.34
CA ALA A 95 -7.50 -2.74 2.99
C ALA A 95 -8.59 -3.79 3.23
N ILE A 96 -8.81 -4.68 2.27
CA ILE A 96 -9.76 -5.79 2.39
C ILE A 96 -9.30 -6.76 3.47
N TYR A 97 -8.02 -7.14 3.46
CA TYR A 97 -7.51 -8.02 4.50
C TYR A 97 -7.56 -7.36 5.89
N HIS A 98 -7.20 -6.08 5.98
CA HIS A 98 -7.25 -5.35 7.24
C HIS A 98 -8.63 -5.44 7.89
N SER A 99 -9.68 -5.23 7.08
CA SER A 99 -11.08 -5.19 7.53
C SER A 99 -11.75 -6.57 7.67
N THR A 100 -11.38 -7.56 6.86
CA THR A 100 -12.12 -8.85 6.78
C THR A 100 -11.31 -10.08 7.14
N LYS A 101 -9.97 -9.97 7.18
CA LYS A 101 -9.02 -11.09 7.28
C LYS A 101 -9.10 -12.09 6.13
N LEU A 102 -9.71 -11.70 5.00
CA LEU A 102 -9.76 -12.51 3.79
C LEU A 102 -8.66 -12.10 2.82
N ALA A 103 -7.93 -13.07 2.28
CA ALA A 103 -7.18 -12.89 1.05
C ALA A 103 -8.16 -12.87 -0.13
N CYS A 104 -7.89 -12.01 -1.11
CA CYS A 104 -8.73 -11.80 -2.27
C CYS A 104 -7.91 -11.73 -3.55
N MET A 105 -8.59 -11.92 -4.68
CA MET A 105 -8.08 -11.70 -6.02
C MET A 105 -8.81 -10.52 -6.64
N THR A 106 -8.09 -9.69 -7.39
CA THR A 106 -8.64 -8.58 -8.15
C THR A 106 -9.46 -9.11 -9.33
N ALA A 107 -10.72 -8.72 -9.42
CA ALA A 107 -11.60 -9.04 -10.54
C ALA A 107 -11.71 -7.87 -11.54
N GLU A 108 -11.71 -6.64 -11.03
CA GLU A 108 -11.80 -5.42 -11.83
C GLU A 108 -11.08 -4.29 -11.09
N ILE A 109 -10.39 -3.42 -11.84
CA ILE A 109 -9.79 -2.21 -11.33
C ILE A 109 -10.04 -1.05 -12.29
N ALA A 110 -10.44 0.09 -11.74
CA ALA A 110 -10.57 1.36 -12.45
C ALA A 110 -9.65 2.39 -11.81
N ILE A 111 -8.84 3.08 -12.62
CA ILE A 111 -7.82 4.02 -12.15
C ILE A 111 -7.99 5.34 -12.89
N HIS A 112 -8.05 6.43 -12.14
CA HIS A 112 -8.10 7.80 -12.63
C HIS A 112 -6.81 8.52 -12.25
N HIS A 113 -6.00 8.86 -13.25
CA HIS A 113 -4.81 9.68 -13.08
C HIS A 113 -5.19 11.16 -13.20
N HIS A 114 -5.08 11.89 -12.09
CA HIS A 114 -5.34 13.33 -12.03
C HIS A 114 -4.06 14.16 -12.12
N GLY A 115 -2.90 13.54 -11.84
CA GLY A 115 -1.60 14.18 -11.94
C GLY A 115 -0.45 13.17 -12.04
N ALA A 116 0.70 13.64 -12.48
CA ALA A 116 1.93 12.86 -12.55
C ALA A 116 2.55 12.67 -11.15
N ILE A 117 3.20 11.52 -10.95
CA ILE A 117 4.02 11.24 -9.77
C ILE A 117 5.47 11.17 -10.24
N PHE A 118 6.37 11.87 -9.56
CA PHE A 118 7.76 12.00 -9.96
C PHE A 118 8.70 11.34 -8.94
N PRO A 119 9.89 10.88 -9.35
CA PRO A 119 10.96 10.49 -8.43
C PRO A 119 11.29 11.61 -7.42
N ASP A 120 11.83 11.24 -6.26
CA ASP A 120 12.23 12.15 -5.17
C ASP A 120 11.10 12.96 -4.50
N HIS A 121 9.87 12.86 -5.00
CA HIS A 121 8.68 13.45 -4.39
C HIS A 121 7.88 12.37 -3.64
N PRO A 122 7.88 12.35 -2.30
CA PRO A 122 7.13 11.34 -1.57
C PRO A 122 5.63 11.54 -1.73
N VAL A 123 4.93 10.41 -1.78
CA VAL A 123 3.48 10.35 -1.83
C VAL A 123 2.93 9.50 -0.71
N GLN A 124 1.72 9.81 -0.30
CA GLN A 124 0.94 8.98 0.60
C GLN A 124 -0.02 8.11 -0.20
N ILE A 125 0.00 6.81 0.06
CA ILE A 125 -0.94 5.84 -0.48
C ILE A 125 -1.95 5.53 0.62
N GLN A 126 -3.22 5.48 0.27
CA GLN A 126 -4.31 5.16 1.18
C GLN A 126 -5.25 4.16 0.52
N GLY A 127 -5.77 3.20 1.29
CA GLY A 127 -6.73 2.21 0.82
C GLY A 127 -7.81 1.92 1.87
N TRP A 128 -9.04 1.75 1.44
CA TRP A 128 -10.16 1.38 2.31
C TRP A 128 -11.11 0.43 1.60
N ALA A 129 -11.72 -0.49 2.36
CA ALA A 129 -12.65 -1.48 1.83
C ALA A 129 -14.09 -1.06 2.13
N GLN A 130 -14.97 -1.24 1.14
CA GLN A 130 -16.42 -1.16 1.30
C GLN A 130 -17.01 -2.56 1.15
N VAL A 131 -17.06 -3.29 2.26
CA VAL A 131 -17.56 -4.66 2.29
C VAL A 131 -19.08 -4.64 2.36
N ARG A 132 -19.74 -4.80 1.22
CA ARG A 132 -21.22 -4.94 1.15
C ARG A 132 -21.66 -6.40 1.12
N ASN A 133 -20.91 -7.26 0.44
CA ASN A 133 -21.16 -8.69 0.40
C ASN A 133 -19.81 -9.46 0.37
N ARG A 134 -19.81 -10.74 0.78
CA ARG A 134 -18.59 -11.55 0.85
C ARG A 134 -18.18 -12.20 -0.48
N ARG A 135 -19.03 -12.20 -1.51
CA ARG A 135 -18.72 -12.77 -2.84
C ARG A 135 -17.96 -11.80 -3.74
N VAL A 136 -18.30 -10.51 -3.65
CA VAL A 136 -17.66 -9.40 -4.36
C VAL A 136 -17.49 -8.26 -3.36
N ILE A 137 -16.23 -7.97 -3.06
CA ILE A 137 -15.81 -6.93 -2.13
C ILE A 137 -15.37 -5.72 -2.95
N GLN A 138 -15.88 -4.54 -2.61
CA GLN A 138 -15.42 -3.30 -3.21
C GLN A 138 -14.33 -2.69 -2.33
N ALA A 139 -13.33 -2.10 -2.96
CA ALA A 139 -12.30 -1.33 -2.29
C ALA A 139 -11.91 -0.13 -3.12
N HIS A 140 -11.28 0.82 -2.45
CA HIS A 140 -10.82 2.07 -3.03
C HIS A 140 -9.41 2.36 -2.57
N ALA A 141 -8.67 3.06 -3.39
CA ALA A 141 -7.38 3.61 -3.03
C ALA A 141 -7.20 5.00 -3.63
N ARG A 142 -6.32 5.79 -3.01
CA ARG A 142 -5.86 7.06 -3.57
C ARG A 142 -4.39 7.29 -3.27
N ILE A 143 -3.75 8.04 -4.15
CA ILE A 143 -2.39 8.55 -3.95
C ILE A 143 -2.46 10.07 -3.83
N VAL A 144 -1.91 10.58 -2.73
CA VAL A 144 -1.90 12.00 -2.37
C VAL A 144 -0.46 12.49 -2.34
N THR A 145 -0.18 13.62 -2.98
CA THR A 145 1.13 14.26 -2.96
C THR A 145 1.41 14.90 -1.59
N ALA A 146 2.66 15.28 -1.33
CA ALA A 146 3.03 16.03 -0.12
C ALA A 146 2.25 17.35 0.06
N THR A 147 1.72 17.93 -1.03
CA THR A 147 0.90 19.16 -1.00
C THR A 147 -0.57 18.89 -0.69
N GLY A 148 -0.98 17.64 -0.47
CA GLY A 148 -2.37 17.26 -0.24
C GLY A 148 -3.20 17.09 -1.51
N THR A 149 -2.59 17.19 -2.70
CA THR A 149 -3.28 17.02 -3.98
C THR A 149 -3.47 15.53 -4.29
N ILE A 150 -4.67 15.13 -4.70
CA ILE A 150 -4.91 13.77 -5.17
C ILE A 150 -4.31 13.62 -6.57
N ALA A 151 -3.28 12.78 -6.70
CA ALA A 151 -2.68 12.44 -7.98
C ALA A 151 -3.40 11.27 -8.67
N VAL A 152 -3.92 10.33 -7.88
CA VAL A 152 -4.57 9.11 -8.39
C VAL A 152 -5.75 8.74 -7.50
N ASN A 153 -6.87 8.37 -8.11
CA ASN A 153 -7.96 7.65 -7.46
C ASN A 153 -8.13 6.29 -8.13
N ALA A 154 -8.45 5.28 -7.34
CA ALA A 154 -8.76 3.95 -7.84
C ALA A 154 -9.94 3.32 -7.09
N SER A 155 -10.69 2.50 -7.80
CA SER A 155 -11.68 1.60 -7.24
C SER A 155 -11.50 0.21 -7.83
N GLY A 156 -11.87 -0.81 -7.07
CA GLY A 156 -11.74 -2.19 -7.51
C GLY A 156 -12.82 -3.10 -6.95
N LYS A 157 -13.06 -4.18 -7.68
CA LYS A 157 -13.87 -5.32 -7.25
C LYS A 157 -12.94 -6.50 -7.01
N PHE A 158 -13.14 -7.17 -5.90
CA PHE A 158 -12.33 -8.28 -5.45
C PHE A 158 -13.22 -9.46 -5.11
N VAL A 159 -12.73 -10.65 -5.38
CA VAL A 159 -13.38 -11.91 -5.00
C VAL A 159 -12.51 -12.62 -3.98
N PRO A 160 -13.08 -13.30 -2.96
CA PRO A 160 -12.27 -14.09 -2.04
C PRO A 160 -11.41 -15.10 -2.79
N ALA A 161 -10.14 -15.19 -2.41
CA ALA A 161 -9.27 -16.23 -2.93
C ALA A 161 -9.80 -17.62 -2.50
N PRO A 162 -9.51 -18.69 -3.26
CA PRO A 162 -9.83 -20.05 -2.85
C PRO A 162 -9.34 -20.37 -1.44
N SER A 163 -10.00 -21.31 -0.76
CA SER A 163 -9.70 -21.67 0.64
C SER A 163 -8.24 -22.03 0.89
N HIS A 164 -7.57 -22.72 -0.04
CA HIS A 164 -6.17 -23.10 0.07
C HIS A 164 -5.18 -21.92 -0.06
N MET A 165 -5.64 -20.75 -0.53
CA MET A 165 -4.85 -19.51 -0.61
C MET A 165 -5.18 -18.54 0.53
N GLN A 166 -6.14 -18.88 1.39
CA GLN A 166 -6.43 -18.05 2.56
C GLN A 166 -5.27 -18.18 3.57
N PRO A 167 -4.89 -17.08 4.23
CA PRO A 167 -3.92 -17.16 5.30
C PRO A 167 -4.49 -18.04 6.44
N PRO A 168 -3.61 -18.74 7.18
CA PRO A 168 -4.04 -19.49 8.35
C PRO A 168 -4.78 -18.56 9.32
N SER A 169 -5.78 -19.09 10.03
CA SER A 169 -6.61 -18.29 10.94
C SER A 169 -5.74 -17.55 11.96
N PRO A 170 -6.10 -16.31 12.35
CA PRO A 170 -5.31 -15.49 13.27
C PRO A 170 -4.99 -16.12 14.64
N SER A 171 -5.59 -17.26 14.99
CA SER A 171 -5.31 -18.03 16.21
C SER A 171 -3.94 -18.71 16.25
N ALA A 172 -3.13 -18.65 15.20
CA ALA A 172 -1.81 -19.28 15.15
C ALA A 172 -0.66 -18.41 15.72
N TYR A 173 -0.91 -17.15 16.09
CA TYR A 173 0.13 -16.19 16.48
C TYR A 173 -0.22 -15.32 17.71
N PHE A 174 -1.13 -15.78 18.58
CA PHE A 174 -1.38 -15.18 19.90
C PHE A 174 -0.89 -16.09 21.01
#